data_AF-X1UZN1-F1
#
_entry.id   AF-X1UZN1-F1
#
_cell.length_a   1.000
_cell.length_b   1.000
_cell.length_c   1.000
_cell.angle_alpha   90.00
_cell.angle_beta   90.00
_cell.angle_gamma   90.00
#
_symmetry.space_group_name_H-M   'P 1'
#
loop_
_entity.id
_entity.type
_entity.pdbx_description
1 polymer ?
#
loop_
_entity_poly.entity_id
_entity_poly.type
_entity_poly.pdbx_seq_one_letter_code
_entity_poly.pdbx_strand_id
1 'polypeptide(L)'
;MAVSKGTKMSKAKRKPEDPALSVLLMEEICQRENLIRALQRVRQNKGSPGIDGMTVRKLSGYLKKHWSQIRKQLLAGNYQPQPVKRVEIPKPNGGIRKLGIPTVLDRFVQQAIMQVLQK
;
A
#
# COMPACT_ATOMS: atom_id res chain seq x y z
N MET A 1 -45.83 -1.57 -10.02
CA MET A 1 -44.90 -2.68 -10.30
C MET A 1 -43.63 -2.49 -9.50
N ALA A 2 -43.29 -3.53 -8.73
CA ALA A 2 -42.04 -3.86 -8.02
C ALA A 2 -41.01 -2.76 -7.65
N VAL A 3 -40.99 -2.45 -6.35
CA VAL A 3 -39.84 -1.89 -5.62
C VAL A 3 -38.76 -2.98 -5.52
N SER A 4 -37.57 -2.75 -6.08
CA SER A 4 -36.44 -3.67 -5.99
C SER A 4 -35.84 -3.65 -4.59
N LYS A 5 -36.03 -4.74 -3.85
CA LYS A 5 -35.45 -4.99 -2.53
C LYS A 5 -33.93 -5.09 -2.64
N GLY A 6 -33.23 -4.18 -1.98
CA GLY A 6 -31.77 -4.24 -1.81
C GLY A 6 -31.35 -5.48 -1.02
N THR A 7 -30.46 -6.28 -1.59
CA THR A 7 -29.80 -7.41 -0.94
C THR A 7 -28.94 -6.89 0.21
N LYS A 8 -29.30 -7.20 1.46
CA LYS A 8 -28.46 -6.90 2.63
C LYS A 8 -27.23 -7.83 2.61
N MET A 9 -26.04 -7.26 2.41
CA MET A 9 -24.79 -7.95 2.71
C MET A 9 -24.72 -8.22 4.22
N SER A 10 -24.65 -9.49 4.61
CA SER A 10 -24.42 -9.88 6.00
C SER A 10 -23.01 -9.43 6.43
N LYS A 11 -22.92 -8.54 7.42
CA LYS A 11 -21.64 -8.18 8.05
C LYS A 11 -21.08 -9.42 8.76
N ALA A 12 -19.92 -9.90 8.31
CA ALA A 12 -19.14 -10.89 9.04
C ALA A 12 -18.88 -10.35 10.46
N LYS A 13 -19.15 -11.16 11.48
CA LYS A 13 -18.83 -10.82 12.87
C LYS A 13 -17.30 -10.76 13.00
N ARG A 14 -16.75 -9.57 13.24
CA ARG A 14 -15.32 -9.39 13.54
C ARG A 14 -15.04 -10.07 14.87
N LYS A 15 -14.12 -11.03 14.89
CA LYS A 15 -13.51 -11.50 16.14
C LYS A 15 -12.70 -10.35 16.74
N PRO A 16 -12.57 -10.25 18.07
CA PRO A 16 -11.67 -9.27 18.67
C PRO A 16 -10.25 -9.51 18.13
N GLU A 17 -9.63 -8.48 17.58
CA GLU A 17 -8.24 -8.55 17.14
C GLU A 17 -7.35 -8.54 18.39
N ASP A 18 -6.50 -9.55 18.54
CA ASP A 18 -5.49 -9.56 19.59
C ASP A 18 -4.46 -8.46 19.27
N PRO A 19 -4.32 -7.42 20.12
CA PRO A 19 -3.36 -6.35 19.89
C PRO A 19 -1.93 -6.89 19.70
N ALA A 20 -1.56 -7.96 20.39
CA ALA A 20 -0.24 -8.57 20.25
C ALA A 20 -0.03 -9.15 18.85
N LEU A 21 -1.06 -9.77 18.27
CA LEU A 21 -1.00 -10.30 16.90
C LEU A 21 -0.75 -9.18 15.88
N SER A 22 -1.38 -8.01 16.07
CA SER A 22 -1.18 -6.86 15.17
C SER A 22 0.25 -6.29 15.23
N VAL A 23 0.84 -6.25 16.44
CA VAL A 23 2.21 -5.78 16.65
C VAL A 23 3.20 -6.74 16.01
N LEU A 24 3.04 -8.05 16.25
CA LEU A 24 3.91 -9.09 15.67
C LEU A 24 3.89 -9.07 14.13
N LEU A 25 2.71 -8.87 13.52
CA LEU A 25 2.57 -8.74 12.08
C LEU A 25 3.28 -7.49 11.54
N MET A 26 3.16 -6.34 12.23
CA MET A 26 3.81 -5.11 11.79
C MET A 26 5.35 -5.17 11.94
N GLU A 27 5.83 -5.86 12.97
CA GLU A 27 7.26 -6.17 13.11
C GLU A 27 7.76 -7.03 11.96
N GLU A 28 7.01 -8.07 11.60
CA GLU A 28 7.31 -8.93 10.46
C GLU A 28 7.31 -8.16 9.13
N ILE A 29 6.34 -7.27 8.91
CA ILE A 29 6.29 -6.37 7.74
C ILE A 29 7.57 -5.53 7.66
N CYS A 30 8.07 -5.06 8.79
CA CYS A 30 9.26 -4.22 8.90
C CYS A 30 10.59 -5.01 8.96
N GLN A 31 10.58 -6.34 8.80
CA GLN A 31 11.81 -7.13 8.75
C GLN A 31 12.65 -6.79 7.52
N ARG A 32 13.96 -6.74 7.71
CA ARG A 32 14.91 -6.29 6.67
C ARG A 32 14.79 -7.12 5.39
N GLU A 33 14.68 -8.42 5.51
CA GLU A 33 14.59 -9.38 4.42
C GLU A 33 13.30 -9.16 3.62
N ASN A 34 12.18 -8.91 4.32
CA ASN A 34 10.92 -8.57 3.69
C ASN A 34 11.03 -7.25 2.90
N LEU A 35 11.59 -6.21 3.52
CA LEU A 35 11.75 -4.91 2.90
C LEU A 35 12.69 -4.93 1.69
N ILE A 36 13.75 -5.74 1.71
CA ILE A 36 14.63 -5.90 0.53
C ILE A 36 13.83 -6.47 -0.64
N ARG A 37 13.02 -7.52 -0.41
CA ARG A 37 12.14 -8.10 -1.44
C ARG A 37 11.09 -7.08 -1.92
N ALA A 38 10.50 -6.32 -1.01
CA ALA A 38 9.54 -5.27 -1.36
C ALA A 38 10.17 -4.19 -2.25
N LEU A 39 11.36 -3.72 -1.90
CA LEU A 39 12.10 -2.73 -2.69
C LEU A 39 12.44 -3.26 -4.08
N GLN A 40 12.90 -4.51 -4.18
CA GLN A 40 13.19 -5.15 -5.47
C GLN A 40 11.94 -5.22 -6.34
N ARG A 41 10.80 -5.66 -5.78
CA ARG A 41 9.53 -5.77 -6.52
C ARG A 41 9.04 -4.41 -7.03
N VAL A 42 9.09 -3.37 -6.19
CA VAL A 42 8.72 -2.00 -6.61
C VAL A 42 9.62 -1.50 -7.73
N ARG A 43 10.93 -1.82 -7.67
CA ARG A 43 11.89 -1.48 -8.73
C ARG A 43 11.59 -2.20 -10.04
N GLN A 44 11.22 -3.48 -9.98
CA GLN A 44 10.85 -4.29 -11.15
C GLN A 44 9.54 -3.83 -11.79
N ASN A 45 8.54 -3.50 -10.97
CA ASN A 45 7.22 -3.02 -11.44
C ASN A 45 7.30 -1.66 -12.15
N LYS A 46 8.37 -0.90 -11.94
CA LYS A 46 8.54 0.47 -12.46
C LYS A 46 7.32 1.33 -12.08
N GLY A 47 6.77 2.07 -13.03
CA GLY A 47 5.58 2.89 -12.85
C GLY A 47 5.88 4.36 -12.54
N SER A 48 4.92 5.20 -12.90
CA SER A 48 5.00 6.64 -12.76
C SER A 48 5.14 7.07 -11.29
N PRO A 49 5.73 8.25 -11.04
CA PRO A 49 5.73 8.84 -9.70
C PRO A 49 4.31 9.13 -9.24
N GLY A 50 4.12 9.16 -7.91
CA GLY A 50 2.87 9.58 -7.29
C GLY A 50 2.71 11.10 -7.29
N ILE A 51 1.91 11.60 -6.35
CA ILE A 51 1.63 13.05 -6.25
C ILE A 51 2.87 13.86 -5.83
N ASP A 52 3.81 13.22 -5.12
CA ASP A 52 5.08 13.78 -4.64
C ASP A 52 6.18 13.88 -5.72
N GLY A 53 5.94 13.35 -6.93
CA GLY A 53 6.92 13.35 -8.01
C GLY A 53 8.14 12.44 -7.78
N MET A 54 8.21 11.70 -6.67
CA MET A 54 9.36 10.83 -6.39
C MET A 54 9.37 9.64 -7.34
N THR A 55 10.50 9.43 -8.02
CA THR A 55 10.69 8.28 -8.91
C THR A 55 11.24 7.08 -8.16
N VAL A 56 11.04 5.89 -8.72
CA VAL A 56 11.53 4.62 -8.16
C VAL A 56 13.05 4.61 -7.95
N ARG A 57 13.80 5.35 -8.78
CA ARG A 57 15.27 5.50 -8.63
C ARG A 57 15.66 6.24 -7.36
N LYS A 58 14.86 7.22 -6.92
CA LYS A 58 15.14 8.04 -5.72
C LYS A 58 14.79 7.32 -4.41
N LEU A 59 13.95 6.29 -4.46
CA LEU A 59 13.44 5.58 -3.27
C LEU A 59 14.55 5.08 -2.35
N SER A 60 15.59 4.42 -2.89
CA SER A 60 16.66 3.87 -2.05
C SER A 60 17.42 4.96 -1.28
N GLY A 61 17.66 6.12 -1.90
CA GLY A 61 18.29 7.26 -1.22
C GLY A 61 17.36 7.88 -0.17
N TYR A 62 16.07 7.95 -0.47
CA TYR A 62 15.05 8.42 0.48
C TYR A 62 14.96 7.51 1.71
N LEU A 63 14.88 6.19 1.52
CA LEU A 63 14.83 5.23 2.61
C LEU A 63 16.09 5.29 3.49
N LYS A 64 17.29 5.42 2.91
CA LYS A 64 18.52 5.59 3.69
C LYS A 64 18.46 6.77 4.67
N LYS A 65 17.77 7.85 4.31
CA LYS A 65 17.64 9.05 5.13
C LYS A 65 16.47 8.99 6.11
N HIS A 66 15.34 8.43 5.70
CA HIS A 66 14.07 8.59 6.43
C HIS A 66 13.54 7.29 7.07
N TRP A 67 14.17 6.14 6.83
CA TRP A 67 13.64 4.83 7.24
C TRP A 67 13.39 4.71 8.74
N SER A 68 14.29 5.25 9.58
CA SER A 68 14.12 5.18 11.05
C SER A 68 12.78 5.78 11.50
N GLN A 69 12.44 6.96 10.98
CA GLN A 69 11.18 7.63 11.29
C GLN A 69 9.97 6.87 10.72
N ILE A 70 10.05 6.41 9.47
CA ILE A 70 8.98 5.65 8.82
C ILE A 70 8.68 4.37 9.60
N ARG A 71 9.71 3.60 9.98
CA ARG A 71 9.56 2.39 10.78
C ARG A 71 8.89 2.68 12.12
N LYS A 72 9.32 3.73 12.81
CA LYS A 72 8.70 4.15 14.08
C LYS A 72 7.21 4.44 13.90
N GLN A 73 6.83 5.13 12.82
CA GLN A 73 5.43 5.43 12.52
C GLN A 73 4.60 4.20 12.18
N LEU A 74 5.16 3.26 11.42
CA LEU A 74 4.52 1.99 11.08
C LEU A 74 4.24 1.16 12.34
N LEU A 75 5.25 0.97 13.19
CA LEU A 75 5.11 0.21 14.43
C LEU A 75 4.18 0.88 15.44
N ALA A 76 4.14 2.21 15.47
CA ALA A 76 3.23 2.98 16.32
C ALA A 76 1.80 3.10 15.75
N GLY A 77 1.54 2.59 14.54
CA GLY A 77 0.23 2.67 13.89
C GLY A 77 -0.19 4.09 13.45
N ASN A 78 0.75 5.03 13.34
CA ASN A 78 0.47 6.43 12.98
C ASN A 78 1.09 6.87 11.65
N TYR A 79 1.57 5.92 10.83
CA TYR A 79 1.96 6.18 9.45
C TYR A 79 0.75 6.66 8.64
N GLN A 80 0.89 7.82 7.99
CA GLN A 80 -0.14 8.39 7.13
C GLN A 80 0.29 8.31 5.66
N PRO A 81 -0.33 7.45 4.85
CA PRO A 81 -0.06 7.39 3.42
C PRO A 81 -0.46 8.69 2.71
N GLN A 82 0.23 8.99 1.61
CA GLN A 82 -0.11 10.16 0.79
C GLN A 82 -1.33 9.89 -0.11
N PRO A 83 -2.08 10.93 -0.50
CA PRO A 83 -3.13 10.80 -1.51
C PRO A 83 -2.60 10.23 -2.82
N VAL A 84 -3.40 9.37 -3.46
CA VAL A 84 -3.03 8.79 -4.77
C VAL A 84 -3.19 9.82 -5.89
N LYS A 85 -2.22 9.88 -6.81
CA LYS A 85 -2.30 10.70 -8.01
C LYS A 85 -3.35 10.12 -8.98
N ARG A 86 -4.32 10.94 -9.40
CA ARG A 86 -5.32 10.54 -10.40
C ARG A 86 -4.74 10.68 -11.80
N VAL A 87 -4.91 9.64 -12.61
CA VAL A 87 -4.54 9.63 -14.02
C VAL A 87 -5.65 8.97 -14.81
N GLU A 88 -6.01 9.57 -15.94
CA GLU A 88 -6.98 9.01 -16.87
C GLU A 88 -6.23 8.41 -18.05
N ILE A 89 -6.48 7.13 -18.34
CA ILE A 89 -5.90 6.45 -19.52
C ILE A 89 -7.03 5.92 -20.41
N PRO A 90 -6.91 6.01 -21.74
CA PRO A 90 -7.90 5.44 -22.65
C PRO A 90 -7.91 3.91 -22.54
N LYS A 91 -9.09 3.29 -22.66
CA LYS A 91 -9.21 1.84 -22.83
C LYS A 91 -9.12 1.48 -24.32
N PRO A 92 -8.63 0.28 -24.68
CA PRO A 92 -8.55 -0.16 -26.08
C PRO A 92 -9.89 -0.14 -26.82
N ASN A 93 -10.99 -0.45 -26.12
CA ASN A 93 -12.33 -0.58 -26.71
C ASN A 93 -13.21 0.67 -26.49
N GLY A 94 -12.59 1.82 -26.21
CA GLY A 94 -13.30 3.08 -25.91
C GLY A 94 -13.56 3.31 -24.41
N GLY A 95 -13.72 4.59 -24.06
CA GLY A 95 -13.89 5.07 -22.69
C GLY A 95 -12.58 5.24 -21.92
N ILE A 96 -12.69 5.65 -20.65
CA ILE A 96 -11.56 6.05 -19.80
C ILE A 96 -11.41 5.09 -18.61
N ARG A 97 -10.17 4.71 -18.27
CA ARG A 97 -9.79 4.06 -17.03
C ARG A 97 -9.18 5.09 -16.09
N LYS A 98 -9.86 5.36 -14.98
CA LYS A 98 -9.35 6.20 -13.89
C LYS A 98 -8.40 5.36 -13.03
N LEU A 99 -7.13 5.73 -13.00
CA LEU A 99 -6.10 5.12 -12.15
C LEU A 99 -5.80 5.99 -10.95
N GLY A 100 -5.45 5.35 -9.83
CA GLY A 100 -4.82 5.97 -8.68
C GLY A 100 -3.40 5.47 -8.56
N ILE A 101 -2.42 6.36 -8.60
CA ILE A 101 -0.99 6.04 -8.50
C ILE A 101 -0.50 6.50 -7.13
N PRO A 102 -0.25 5.58 -6.17
CA PRO A 102 0.33 5.95 -4.87
C PRO A 102 1.76 6.47 -5.04
N THR A 103 2.28 7.16 -4.02
CA THR A 103 3.70 7.51 -3.98
C THR A 103 4.56 6.24 -4.00
N VAL A 104 5.80 6.39 -4.44
CA VAL A 104 6.73 5.25 -4.51
C VAL A 104 7.00 4.67 -3.12
N LEU A 105 7.01 5.51 -2.08
CA LEU A 105 7.12 5.05 -0.69
C LEU A 105 5.89 4.24 -0.27
N ASP A 106 4.68 4.72 -0.56
CA ASP A 106 3.45 4.01 -0.21
C ASP A 106 3.36 2.67 -0.94
N ARG A 107 3.77 2.60 -2.21
CA ARG A 107 3.83 1.32 -2.95
C ARG A 107 4.81 0.34 -2.30
N PHE A 108 5.93 0.83 -1.77
CA PHE A 108 6.89 0.02 -1.03
C PHE A 108 6.31 -0.53 0.27
N VAL A 109 5.64 0.30 1.06
CA VAL A 109 4.97 -0.13 2.29
C VAL A 109 3.85 -1.13 1.98
N GLN A 110 3.00 -0.84 0.99
CA GLN A 110 1.93 -1.75 0.55
C GLN A 110 2.48 -3.09 0.07
N GLN A 111 3.59 -3.09 -0.66
CA GLN A 111 4.24 -4.31 -1.13
C GLN A 111 4.80 -5.15 0.04
N ALA A 112 5.38 -4.50 1.06
CA ALA A 112 5.87 -5.18 2.25
C ALA A 112 4.72 -5.80 3.07
N ILE A 113 3.60 -5.08 3.21
CA ILE A 113 2.37 -5.58 3.84
C ILE A 113 1.84 -6.80 3.08
N MET A 114 1.69 -6.68 1.76
CA MET A 114 1.16 -7.73 0.91
C MET A 114 1.99 -9.03 1.01
N GLN A 115 3.33 -8.92 1.09
CA GLN A 115 4.22 -10.07 1.23
C GLN A 115 4.04 -10.86 2.53
N VAL A 116 3.59 -10.21 3.60
CA VAL A 116 3.34 -10.86 4.90
C VAL A 116 1.93 -11.43 4.95
N LEU A 117 0.94 -10.70 4.44
CA LEU A 117 -0.46 -11.12 4.50
C LEU A 117 -0.83 -12.20 3.48
N GLN A 118 -0.03 -12.39 2.43
CA GLN A 118 -0.25 -13.39 1.37
C GLN A 118 0.73 -14.57 1.44
N LYS A 119 1.27 -14.85 2.63
CA LYS A 119 2.04 -16.06 2.87
C LYS A 119 1.17 -17.31 2.73
#